data_AF-A0A656JVX3-F1
#
_entry.id   AF-A0A656JVX3-F1
#
_cell.length_a   1.000
_cell.length_b   1.000
_cell.length_c   1.000
_cell.angle_alpha   90.00
_cell.angle_beta   90.00
_cell.angle_gamma   90.00
#
_symmetry.space_group_name_H-M   'P 1'
#
loop_
_entity.id
_entity.type
_entity.pdbx_description
1 polymer ?
#
loop_
_entity_poly.entity_id
_entity_poly.type
_entity_poly.pdbx_seq_one_letter_code
_entity_poly.pdbx_strand_id
1 'polypeptide(L)'
;MSVFAGHADASLVFIVEQLRMPRLALAALVGAALAVSGLILQSIIRNPLASPDLLGITSGASAAAVLYLSFFSATLGAQFLPLAAITGAGLA
;
A
#
# COMPACT_ATOMS: atom_id res chain seq x y z
N MET A 1 -20.17 6.41 -8.10
CA MET A 1 -21.10 7.02 -7.14
C MET A 1 -21.34 8.51 -7.48
N SER A 2 -22.16 8.86 -8.49
CA SER A 2 -22.78 10.21 -8.68
C SER A 2 -23.62 10.71 -7.48
N VAL A 3 -23.29 10.27 -6.27
CA VAL A 3 -24.13 9.35 -5.49
C VAL A 3 -23.63 9.45 -4.05
N PHE A 4 -24.47 9.72 -3.06
CA PHE A 4 -25.66 8.95 -2.72
C PHE A 4 -26.96 9.40 -3.41
N ALA A 5 -26.85 10.36 -4.35
CA ALA A 5 -27.55 10.48 -5.65
C ALA A 5 -28.63 11.57 -5.74
N GLY A 6 -28.29 12.80 -5.32
CA GLY A 6 -29.08 13.99 -5.62
C GLY A 6 -28.20 15.17 -5.99
N HIS A 7 -27.77 15.24 -7.25
CA HIS A 7 -27.08 16.36 -7.92
C HIS A 7 -25.95 17.04 -7.12
N ALA A 8 -24.87 16.30 -6.85
CA ALA A 8 -23.62 16.92 -6.44
C ALA A 8 -22.91 17.56 -7.65
N ASP A 9 -22.31 18.72 -7.42
CA ASP A 9 -21.51 19.42 -8.41
C ASP A 9 -20.39 18.51 -8.96
N ALA A 10 -20.07 18.63 -10.26
CA ALA A 10 -19.16 17.70 -10.94
C ALA A 10 -17.77 17.66 -10.28
N SER A 11 -17.36 18.78 -9.69
CA SER A 11 -16.14 18.92 -8.88
C SER A 11 -16.18 18.07 -7.60
N LEU A 12 -17.29 18.06 -6.87
CA LEU A 12 -17.46 17.29 -5.64
C LEU A 12 -17.50 15.78 -5.91
N VAL A 13 -18.19 15.38 -6.98
CA VAL A 13 -18.21 13.98 -7.43
C VAL A 13 -16.78 13.52 -7.71
N PHE A 14 -16.00 14.25 -8.51
CA PHE A 14 -14.61 13.92 -8.80
C PHE A 14 -13.76 13.76 -7.52
N ILE A 15 -13.85 14.70 -6.58
CA ILE A 15 -13.07 14.65 -5.33
C ILE A 15 -13.43 13.44 -4.48
N VAL A 16 -14.72 13.19 -4.24
CA VAL A 16 -15.14 12.11 -3.36
C VAL A 16 -14.85 10.76 -4.01
N GLU A 17 -15.26 10.60 -5.25
CA GLU A 17 -15.24 9.33 -5.97
C GLU A 17 -13.86 8.91 -6.45
N GLN A 18 -13.13 9.84 -7.09
CA GLN A 18 -11.91 9.51 -7.81
C GLN A 18 -10.66 9.71 -6.96
N LEU A 19 -10.71 10.61 -5.97
CA LEU A 19 -9.56 10.90 -5.11
C LEU A 19 -9.69 10.27 -3.72
N ARG A 20 -10.84 10.42 -3.05
CA ARG A 20 -10.97 10.02 -1.62
C ARG A 20 -11.39 8.58 -1.44
N MET A 21 -12.43 8.12 -2.12
CA MET A 21 -12.95 6.76 -2.02
C MET A 21 -11.89 5.67 -2.27
N PRO A 22 -11.11 5.70 -3.37
CA PRO A 22 -10.07 4.68 -3.58
C PRO A 22 -9.00 4.72 -2.50
N ARG A 23 -8.62 5.91 -2.02
CA ARG A 23 -7.65 6.07 -0.94
C ARG A 23 -8.16 5.53 0.39
N LEU A 24 -9.44 5.74 0.71
CA LEU A 24 -10.08 5.19 1.91
C LEU A 24 -10.14 3.66 1.86
N ALA A 25 -10.52 3.09 0.71
CA ALA A 25 -10.53 1.64 0.52
C ALA A 25 -9.13 1.05 0.70
N LEU A 26 -8.11 1.64 0.08
CA LEU A 26 -6.71 1.23 0.26
C LEU A 26 -6.25 1.35 1.72
N ALA A 27 -6.56 2.46 2.40
CA ALA A 27 -6.18 2.65 3.80
C ALA A 27 -6.81 1.60 4.72
N ALA A 28 -8.10 1.27 4.50
CA ALA A 28 -8.79 0.23 5.26
C ALA A 28 -8.17 -1.16 5.02
N LEU A 29 -7.89 -1.50 3.76
CA LEU A 29 -7.27 -2.78 3.38
C LEU A 29 -5.86 -2.93 3.94
N VAL A 30 -5.01 -1.92 3.76
CA VAL A 30 -3.64 -1.91 4.27
C VAL A 30 -3.64 -1.95 5.81
N GLY A 31 -4.49 -1.17 6.46
CA GLY A 31 -4.63 -1.18 7.92
C GLY A 31 -5.05 -2.55 8.46
N ALA A 32 -6.04 -3.20 7.83
CA ALA A 32 -6.46 -4.55 8.19
C ALA A 32 -5.34 -5.59 8.00
N ALA A 33 -4.62 -5.53 6.87
CA ALA A 33 -3.50 -6.42 6.59
C ALA A 33 -2.36 -6.26 7.62
N LEU A 34 -2.00 -5.02 7.96
CA LEU A 34 -0.99 -4.74 8.97
C LEU A 34 -1.42 -5.18 10.38
N ALA A 35 -2.69 -4.97 10.74
CA ALA A 35 -3.23 -5.42 12.03
C ALA A 35 -3.18 -6.95 12.16
N VAL A 36 -3.59 -7.69 11.12
CA VAL A 36 -3.54 -9.16 11.10
C VAL A 36 -2.09 -9.65 11.13
N SER A 37 -1.20 -9.07 10.32
CA SER A 37 0.23 -9.44 10.31
C SER A 37 0.89 -9.20 11.68
N GLY A 38 0.63 -8.05 12.30
CA GLY A 38 1.10 -7.72 13.64
C GLY A 38 0.59 -8.69 14.69
N LEU A 39 -0.71 -9.01 14.69
CA LEU A 39 -1.31 -9.98 15.61
C LEU A 39 -0.67 -11.36 15.48
N ILE A 40 -0.48 -11.85 14.24
CA ILE A 40 0.15 -13.14 13.97
C ILE A 40 1.59 -13.14 14.50
N LEU A 41 2.37 -12.13 14.17
CA LEU A 41 3.78 -12.05 14.57
C LEU A 41 3.94 -11.94 16.09
N GLN A 42 3.16 -11.06 16.73
CA GLN A 42 3.15 -10.91 18.18
C GLN A 42 2.75 -12.21 18.89
N SER A 43 1.81 -12.98 18.32
CA SER A 43 1.37 -14.27 18.87
C SER A 43 2.45 -15.34 18.77
N ILE A 44 3.19 -15.40 17.66
CA ILE A 44 4.28 -16.37 17.43
C ILE A 44 5.49 -16.04 18.30
N ILE A 45 5.94 -14.78 18.27
CA ILE A 45 7.13 -14.32 19.01
C ILE A 45 6.82 -14.19 20.51
N ARG A 46 5.53 -14.12 20.88
CA ARG A 46 5.04 -13.87 22.25
C ARG A 46 5.64 -12.59 22.83
N ASN A 47 5.83 -11.60 21.97
CA ASN A 47 6.36 -10.29 22.33
C ASN A 47 5.42 -9.20 21.79
N PRO A 48 4.73 -8.44 22.66
CA PRO A 48 3.81 -7.39 22.24
C PRO A 48 4.51 -6.20 21.52
N LEU A 49 5.84 -6.13 21.57
CA LEU A 49 6.63 -5.12 20.84
C LEU A 49 7.06 -5.59 19.44
N ALA A 50 6.77 -6.84 19.05
CA ALA A 50 7.12 -7.34 17.73
C ALA A 50 6.27 -6.65 16.65
N SER A 51 6.92 -6.19 15.58
CA SER A 51 6.27 -5.60 14.41
C SER A 51 6.83 -6.23 13.13
N PRO A 52 5.99 -6.39 12.08
CA PRO A 52 6.41 -7.00 10.82
C PRO A 52 7.50 -6.22 10.09
N ASP A 53 7.68 -4.94 10.43
CA ASP A 53 8.75 -4.09 9.90
C ASP A 53 10.15 -4.60 10.28
N LEU A 54 10.27 -5.29 11.42
CA LEU A 54 11.54 -5.87 11.90
C LEU A 54 12.03 -7.05 11.06
N LEU A 55 11.18 -7.61 10.19
CA LEU A 55 11.53 -8.75 9.34
C LEU A 55 12.28 -8.35 8.06
N GLY A 56 12.52 -7.05 7.83
CA GLY A 56 13.24 -6.56 6.65
C GLY A 56 12.38 -6.43 5.38
N ILE A 57 11.09 -6.80 5.45
CA ILE A 57 10.12 -6.71 4.34
C ILE A 57 10.04 -5.27 3.80
N THR A 58 9.98 -4.27 4.69
CA THR A 58 9.92 -2.86 4.29
C THR A 58 11.21 -2.37 3.65
N SER A 59 12.37 -2.79 4.17
CA SER A 59 13.66 -2.47 3.56
C SER A 59 13.83 -3.13 2.19
N GLY A 60 13.39 -4.38 2.03
CA GLY A 60 13.42 -5.09 0.74
C GLY A 60 12.54 -4.44 -0.31
N ALA A 61 11.30 -4.10 0.08
CA ALA A 61 10.37 -3.36 -0.78
C ALA A 61 10.94 -1.99 -1.20
N SER A 62 11.52 -1.25 -0.25
CA SER A 62 12.11 0.06 -0.49
C SER A 62 13.33 -0.02 -1.40
N ALA A 63 14.22 -0.99 -1.18
CA ALA A 63 15.40 -1.20 -2.02
C ALA A 63 15.02 -1.51 -3.47
N ALA A 64 14.08 -2.43 -3.70
CA ALA A 64 13.62 -2.75 -5.04
C ALA A 64 12.87 -1.58 -5.70
N ALA A 65 12.07 -0.82 -4.94
CA ALA A 65 11.42 0.38 -5.43
C ALA A 65 12.43 1.45 -5.89
N VAL A 66 13.48 1.70 -5.10
CA VAL A 66 14.54 2.67 -5.45
C VAL A 66 15.33 2.21 -6.68
N LEU A 67 15.67 0.91 -6.77
CA LEU A 67 16.32 0.35 -7.95
C LEU A 67 15.43 0.49 -9.20
N TYR A 68 14.14 0.20 -9.08
CA TYR A 68 13.19 0.36 -10.18
C TYR A 68 13.07 1.82 -10.62
N LEU A 69 12.92 2.75 -9.68
CA LEU A 69 12.81 4.19 -9.97
C LEU A 69 14.07 4.74 -10.64
N SER A 70 15.25 4.27 -10.21
CA SER A 70 16.53 4.77 -10.71
C SER A 70 16.86 4.27 -12.12
N PHE A 71 16.55 3.01 -12.44
CA PHE A 71 17.02 2.36 -13.67
C PHE A 71 15.93 2.03 -14.69
N PHE A 72 14.68 1.82 -14.25
CA PHE A 72 13.64 1.21 -15.09
C PHE A 72 12.39 2.09 -15.25
N SER A 73 12.13 3.02 -14.31
CA SER A 73 10.90 3.81 -14.33
C SER A 73 10.76 4.73 -15.55
N ALA A 74 11.87 5.22 -16.12
CA ALA A 74 11.85 6.07 -17.31
C ALA A 74 11.45 5.31 -18.58
N THR A 75 11.71 4.00 -18.65
CA THR A 75 11.49 3.17 -19.84
C THR A 75 10.23 2.33 -19.74
N LEU A 76 9.93 1.76 -18.57
CA LEU A 76 8.80 0.85 -18.34
C LEU A 76 7.58 1.56 -17.71
N GLY A 77 7.76 2.77 -17.18
CA GLY A 77 6.72 3.58 -16.56
C GLY A 77 6.47 3.26 -15.08
N ALA A 78 5.85 4.20 -14.35
CA ALA A 78 5.66 4.08 -12.90
C ALA A 78 4.64 3.00 -12.47
N GLN A 79 3.84 2.48 -13.39
CA GLN A 79 2.80 1.48 -13.12
C GLN A 79 3.32 0.13 -12.62
N PHE A 80 4.57 -0.24 -12.93
CA PHE A 80 5.18 -1.49 -12.44
C PHE A 80 5.92 -1.33 -11.11
N LEU A 81 5.98 -0.11 -10.56
CA LEU A 81 6.61 0.16 -9.26
C LEU A 81 6.04 -0.71 -8.13
N PRO A 82 4.70 -0.93 -8.01
CA PRO A 82 4.17 -1.79 -6.96
C PRO A 82 4.63 -3.24 -7.09
N LEU A 83 4.78 -3.75 -8.32
CA LEU A 83 5.27 -5.11 -8.57
C LEU A 83 6.74 -5.24 -8.17
N ALA A 84 7.59 -4.26 -8.53
CA ALA A 84 8.98 -4.24 -8.09
C ALA A 84 9.10 -4.17 -6.56
N ALA A 85 8.26 -3.37 -5.90
CA ALA A 85 8.23 -3.30 -4.44
C ALA A 85 7.79 -4.63 -3.81
N ILE A 86 6.77 -5.30 -4.36
CA ILE A 86 6.29 -6.61 -3.88
C ILE A 86 7.37 -7.70 -4.04
N THR A 87 8.06 -7.74 -5.18
CA THR A 87 9.14 -8.71 -5.39
C THR A 87 10.31 -8.46 -4.44
N GLY A 88 10.67 -7.18 -4.21
CA GLY A 88 11.68 -6.82 -3.22
C GLY A 88 11.30 -7.23 -1.79
N ALA A 89 10.05 -7.03 -1.41
CA ALA A 89 9.54 -7.42 -0.09
C ALA A 89 9.55 -8.94 0.12
N GLY A 90 9.23 -9.72 -0.92
CA GLY A 90 9.21 -11.18 -0.86
C GLY A 90 10.59 -11.85 -0.90
N LEU A 91 11.65 -11.12 -1.29
CA LEU A 91 13.02 -11.62 -1.34
C LEU A 91 13.84 -11.29 -0.08
N ALA A 92 13.34 -10.39 0.78
CA ALA A 92 13.98 -10.03 2.06
C ALA A 92 13.73 -11.11 3.12
#